data_AF-A0AAN9HBK4-F1
#
_entry.id   AF-A0AAN9HBK4-F1
#
_cell.length_a   1.000
_cell.length_b   1.000
_cell.length_c   1.000
_cell.angle_alpha   90.00
_cell.angle_beta   90.00
_cell.angle_gamma   90.00
#
_symmetry.space_group_name_H-M   'P 1'
#
loop_
_entity.id
_entity.type
_entity.pdbx_description
1 polymer ?
#
loop_
_entity_poly.entity_id
_entity_poly.type
_entity_poly.pdbx_seq_one_letter_code
_entity_poly.pdbx_strand_id
1 'polypeptide(L)'
;MFHLLPAQCERSPSGPDQLLHTQAGLGRRTAILDQNMTHQELCDNLIELYPKLGGVAGGWLLYKASGGWGSRKLILVAPADCGYTGRLIKATKIGENSVMYIAPLQDELDTAPLPPSSDAFRNMPKAFCKKCNISFPLQVLANHIKTCSDVVLIEDENERQDEAGCVQDVESVKKNNEQGCCPICQEEMPLGILEFHASECGERPMDDDINTAELTSMDNEVNNTAEISYMNNDWKTHPDAKMAATLYRKEILQLHETGKPLLMCIDLRSCTEEQERQLINFYKQRNVEWACPIKCQLQGDAAIGDGVTRHFFSTILEKLKHGFSLNLGNTGVTCLFEGEPDHLVPSSSQFLIKSDLFLVAGRMLGHSFLHGGPCLAGLSRAFVHVLLQGSKDTTTLHFEDCPDVDIQETINLLSGQSPLNEEQHTKVLELCLSWDLPGPTEENRRWLYERLLSHAVIGRRTRQIKRGLKDTFVWPLLTERKDVVFFPKESEDSCSPEDIDDEDEDEYSVDTKERITGFLKHFTETGMCLRV
;
A
#
# COMPACT_ATOMS: atom_id res chain seq x y z
N MET A 1 10.66 5.47 -14.50
CA MET A 1 10.38 6.92 -14.54
C MET A 1 11.59 7.71 -14.04
N PHE A 2 11.73 8.99 -14.36
CA PHE A 2 12.74 9.89 -13.79
C PHE A 2 12.08 11.07 -13.06
N HIS A 3 12.77 11.66 -12.10
CA HIS A 3 12.38 12.90 -11.42
C HIS A 3 13.59 13.82 -11.30
N LEU A 4 13.53 15.00 -11.94
CA LEU A 4 14.60 16.00 -11.82
C LEU A 4 14.39 16.85 -10.57
N LEU A 5 15.43 16.90 -9.72
CA LEU A 5 15.51 17.69 -8.50
C LEU A 5 16.24 19.01 -8.79
N PRO A 6 15.93 20.09 -8.04
CA PRO A 6 16.60 21.37 -8.21
C PRO A 6 18.05 21.35 -7.72
N ALA A 7 18.34 20.58 -6.67
CA ALA A 7 19.67 20.41 -6.08
C ALA A 7 19.81 19.00 -5.49
N GLN A 8 20.99 18.67 -4.95
CA GLN A 8 21.16 17.46 -4.16
C GLN A 8 20.32 17.53 -2.89
N CYS A 9 19.58 16.47 -2.63
CA CYS A 9 18.79 16.33 -1.41
C CYS A 9 18.94 14.91 -0.86
N GLU A 10 18.84 14.78 0.46
CA GLU A 10 18.95 13.48 1.12
C GLU A 10 17.65 12.67 1.01
N ARG A 11 16.53 13.33 0.70
CA ARG A 11 15.19 12.72 0.68
C ARG A 11 14.41 13.04 -0.59
N SER A 12 13.45 12.18 -0.92
CA SER A 12 12.54 12.37 -2.05
C SER A 12 11.54 13.50 -1.75
N PRO A 13 11.15 14.30 -2.75
CA PRO A 13 10.27 15.45 -2.57
C PRO A 13 8.88 15.08 -2.08
N SER A 14 8.34 15.91 -1.18
CA SER A 14 6.97 15.81 -0.67
C SER A 14 5.94 16.11 -1.78
N GLY A 15 4.65 15.85 -1.54
CA GLY A 15 3.58 16.15 -2.51
C GLY A 15 3.58 17.62 -3.00
N PRO A 16 3.66 18.61 -2.10
CA PRO A 16 3.81 20.02 -2.46
C PRO A 16 5.06 20.30 -3.31
N ASP A 17 6.21 19.74 -2.94
CA ASP A 17 7.47 19.94 -3.68
C ASP A 17 7.40 19.33 -5.08
N GLN A 18 6.75 18.17 -5.23
CA GLN A 18 6.54 17.54 -6.55
C GLN A 18 5.72 18.44 -7.49
N LEU A 19 4.71 19.14 -6.96
CA LEU A 19 3.94 20.10 -7.75
C LEU A 19 4.79 21.31 -8.13
N LEU A 20 5.56 21.86 -7.20
CA LEU A 20 6.48 22.98 -7.43
C LEU A 20 7.53 22.63 -8.49
N HIS A 21 8.14 21.45 -8.39
CA HIS A 21 9.06 20.94 -9.41
C HIS A 21 8.39 20.81 -10.78
N THR A 22 7.16 20.30 -10.82
CA THR A 22 6.41 20.17 -12.07
C THR A 22 6.14 21.53 -12.71
N GLN A 23 5.73 22.53 -11.92
CA GLN A 23 5.51 23.90 -12.40
C GLN A 23 6.80 24.58 -12.90
N ALA A 24 7.95 24.23 -12.34
CA ALA A 24 9.25 24.73 -12.77
C ALA A 24 9.82 24.04 -14.02
N GLY A 25 9.09 23.08 -14.60
CA GLY A 25 9.59 22.25 -15.70
C GLY A 25 10.57 21.16 -15.27
N LEU A 26 10.72 20.93 -13.96
CA LEU A 26 11.47 19.83 -13.37
C LEU A 26 10.51 18.63 -13.15
N GLY A 27 10.72 17.86 -12.08
CA GLY A 27 9.72 16.90 -11.60
C GLY A 27 9.68 15.60 -12.38
N ARG A 28 8.59 14.86 -12.25
CA ARG A 28 8.47 13.48 -12.70
C ARG A 28 8.17 13.37 -14.20
N ARG A 29 9.01 12.66 -14.96
CA ARG A 29 8.81 12.38 -16.40
C ARG A 29 9.09 10.92 -16.74
N THR A 30 8.42 10.44 -17.78
CA THR A 30 8.64 9.09 -18.30
C THR A 30 9.62 9.14 -19.45
N ALA A 31 10.65 8.28 -19.39
CA ALA A 31 11.64 8.10 -20.44
C ALA A 31 11.64 6.64 -20.87
N ILE A 32 11.82 6.39 -22.17
CA ILE A 32 12.01 5.05 -22.72
C ILE A 32 13.50 4.71 -22.58
N LEU A 33 13.80 3.56 -21.99
CA LEU A 33 15.18 3.09 -21.77
C LEU A 33 15.42 1.79 -22.52
N ASP A 34 16.37 1.82 -23.46
CA ASP A 34 16.96 0.61 -24.06
C ASP A 34 18.02 0.05 -23.10
N GLN A 35 18.16 -1.29 -23.04
CA GLN A 35 19.28 -1.93 -22.34
C GLN A 35 20.63 -1.50 -22.91
N ASN A 36 20.75 -1.32 -24.23
CA ASN A 36 22.03 -0.99 -24.86
C ASN A 36 22.35 0.51 -24.89
N MET A 37 21.52 1.34 -24.25
CA MET A 37 21.71 2.78 -24.19
C MET A 37 23.02 3.16 -23.49
N THR A 38 23.82 3.97 -24.18
CA THR A 38 25.09 4.53 -23.67
C THR A 38 24.85 5.75 -22.76
N HIS A 39 25.88 6.17 -22.04
CA HIS A 39 25.79 7.37 -21.20
C HIS A 39 25.48 8.64 -22.00
N GLN A 40 26.06 8.80 -23.20
CA GLN A 40 25.81 9.96 -24.04
C GLN A 40 24.35 10.00 -24.53
N GLU A 41 23.83 8.87 -25.03
CA GLU A 41 22.43 8.78 -25.46
C GLU A 41 21.46 9.01 -24.30
N LEU A 42 21.81 8.56 -23.10
CA LEU A 42 21.04 8.87 -21.90
C LEU A 42 21.05 10.37 -21.60
N CYS A 43 22.21 11.03 -21.67
CA CYS A 43 22.32 12.47 -21.49
C CYS A 43 21.45 13.23 -22.50
N ASP A 44 21.54 12.89 -23.77
CA ASP A 44 20.76 13.55 -24.84
C ASP A 44 19.25 13.38 -24.60
N ASN A 45 18.81 12.17 -24.25
CA ASN A 45 17.41 11.90 -23.88
C ASN A 45 16.96 12.67 -22.64
N LEU A 46 17.82 12.77 -21.62
CA LEU A 46 17.48 13.51 -20.40
C LEU A 46 17.47 15.02 -20.62
N ILE A 47 18.29 15.57 -21.50
CA ILE A 47 18.27 16.98 -21.88
C ILE A 47 17.02 17.29 -22.71
N GLU A 48 16.61 16.40 -23.61
CA GLU A 48 15.33 16.55 -24.32
C GLU A 48 14.15 16.52 -23.34
N LEU A 49 14.19 15.60 -22.37
CA LEU A 49 13.18 15.51 -21.33
C LEU A 49 13.23 16.68 -20.36
N TYR A 50 14.40 17.22 -20.04
CA TYR A 50 14.57 18.32 -19.10
C TYR A 50 15.57 19.33 -19.68
N PRO A 51 15.10 20.35 -20.42
CA PRO A 51 15.98 21.32 -21.06
C PRO A 51 16.93 22.03 -20.08
N LYS A 52 16.51 22.20 -18.81
CA LYS A 52 17.33 22.77 -17.73
C LYS A 52 18.60 21.96 -17.41
N LEU A 53 18.63 20.65 -17.70
CA LEU A 53 19.85 19.82 -17.51
C LEU A 53 20.98 20.18 -18.47
N GLY A 54 20.67 20.70 -19.66
CA GLY A 54 21.69 21.02 -20.66
C GLY A 54 22.63 22.16 -20.25
N GLY A 55 22.22 22.99 -19.29
CA GLY A 55 22.99 24.11 -18.77
C GLY A 55 23.75 23.82 -17.47
N VAL A 56 23.65 22.61 -16.91
CA VAL A 56 24.23 22.28 -15.60
C VAL A 56 25.75 22.12 -15.70
N ALA A 57 26.48 22.90 -14.90
CA ALA A 57 27.91 22.76 -14.68
C ALA A 57 28.20 21.61 -13.70
N GLY A 58 29.28 20.85 -13.96
CA GLY A 58 29.72 19.76 -13.07
C GLY A 58 28.92 18.45 -13.18
N GLY A 59 27.92 18.38 -14.06
CA GLY A 59 27.14 17.17 -14.31
C GLY A 59 26.08 16.87 -13.24
N TRP A 60 25.54 15.65 -13.27
CA TRP A 60 24.44 15.20 -12.42
C TRP A 60 24.61 13.75 -12.00
N LEU A 61 23.97 13.37 -10.89
CA LEU A 61 23.98 12.00 -10.36
C LEU A 61 22.56 11.42 -10.27
N LEU A 62 22.47 10.09 -10.30
CA LEU A 62 21.22 9.35 -10.10
C LEU A 62 21.11 8.83 -8.67
N TYR A 63 19.89 8.89 -8.16
CA TYR A 63 19.53 8.34 -6.86
C TYR A 63 18.29 7.46 -6.99
N LYS A 64 18.23 6.42 -6.15
CA LYS A 64 17.03 5.61 -5.94
C LYS A 64 16.47 5.91 -4.55
N ALA A 65 15.15 5.95 -4.42
CA ALA A 65 14.53 6.03 -3.11
C ALA A 65 14.64 4.67 -2.38
N SER A 66 14.78 4.71 -1.06
CA SER A 66 14.54 3.56 -0.19
C SER A 66 13.06 3.11 -0.26
N GLY A 67 12.75 1.91 0.24
CA GLY A 67 11.36 1.48 0.44
C GLY A 67 10.61 2.38 1.45
N GLY A 68 9.29 2.22 1.57
CA GLY A 68 8.45 2.97 2.53
C GLY A 68 7.48 3.96 1.89
N TRP A 69 6.68 4.68 2.67
CA TRP A 69 5.79 5.76 2.21
C TRP A 69 6.35 7.14 2.62
N GLY A 70 5.86 8.22 2.00
CA GLY A 70 6.30 9.58 2.33
C GLY A 70 7.67 9.96 1.76
N SER A 71 8.40 10.80 2.51
CA SER A 71 9.72 11.31 2.16
C SER A 71 10.79 10.23 2.38
N ARG A 72 11.31 9.65 1.29
CA ARG A 72 12.22 8.49 1.32
C ARG A 72 13.66 8.92 1.18
N LYS A 73 14.58 8.25 1.88
CA LYS A 73 16.02 8.49 1.74
C LYS A 73 16.47 8.19 0.31
N LEU A 74 17.21 9.12 -0.29
CA LEU A 74 17.81 8.97 -1.60
C LEU A 74 19.18 8.31 -1.47
N ILE A 75 19.34 7.16 -2.10
CA ILE A 75 20.56 6.37 -2.13
C ILE A 75 21.22 6.59 -3.49
N LEU A 76 22.48 7.03 -3.48
CA LEU A 76 23.27 7.23 -4.69
C LEU A 76 23.36 5.93 -5.49
N VAL A 77 23.04 6.02 -6.77
CA VAL A 77 23.38 4.99 -7.76
C VAL A 77 24.75 5.36 -8.31
N ALA A 78 25.77 4.61 -7.90
CA ALA A 78 27.13 4.86 -8.35
C ALA A 78 27.23 4.67 -9.88
N PRO A 79 27.80 5.62 -10.63
CA PRO A 79 28.08 5.44 -12.05
C PRO A 79 29.19 4.39 -12.23
N ALA A 80 29.19 3.71 -13.37
CA ALA A 80 30.34 2.90 -13.79
C ALA A 80 31.45 3.79 -14.38
N ASP A 81 32.59 3.19 -14.73
CA ASP A 81 33.72 3.90 -15.36
C ASP A 81 33.33 4.60 -16.68
N CYS A 82 32.29 4.10 -17.36
CA CYS A 82 31.72 4.68 -18.58
C CYS A 82 30.46 5.53 -18.33
N GLY A 83 30.17 5.87 -17.07
CA GLY A 83 28.98 6.61 -16.65
C GLY A 83 27.75 5.72 -16.43
N TYR A 84 26.57 6.30 -16.63
CA TYR A 84 25.29 5.60 -16.50
C TYR A 84 24.87 4.93 -17.80
N THR A 85 24.62 3.62 -17.77
CA THR A 85 24.14 2.86 -18.94
C THR A 85 22.72 2.32 -18.72
N GLY A 86 22.02 2.00 -19.81
CA GLY A 86 20.69 1.40 -19.75
C GLY A 86 20.63 0.10 -18.94
N ARG A 87 21.66 -0.76 -19.07
CA ARG A 87 21.81 -1.99 -18.26
C ARG A 87 21.90 -1.70 -16.76
N LEU A 88 22.76 -0.75 -16.37
CA LEU A 88 22.93 -0.38 -14.97
C LEU A 88 21.63 0.14 -14.37
N ILE A 89 20.93 1.04 -15.09
CA ILE A 89 19.69 1.64 -14.61
C ILE A 89 18.59 0.57 -14.49
N LYS A 90 18.46 -0.35 -15.45
CA LYS A 90 17.49 -1.44 -15.38
C LYS A 90 17.79 -2.43 -14.25
N ALA A 91 19.06 -2.79 -14.03
CA ALA A 91 19.45 -3.67 -12.92
C ALA A 91 19.20 -3.02 -11.54
N THR A 92 19.30 -1.70 -11.44
CA THR A 92 19.12 -0.97 -10.18
C THR A 92 17.64 -0.66 -9.87
N LYS A 93 16.76 -0.69 -10.88
CA LYS A 93 15.33 -0.45 -10.70
C LYS A 93 14.66 -1.68 -10.09
N ILE A 94 14.08 -1.50 -8.90
CA ILE A 94 13.17 -2.48 -8.29
C ILE A 94 11.79 -2.28 -8.95
N GLY A 95 11.54 -3.00 -10.05
CA GLY A 95 10.29 -2.92 -10.81
C GLY A 95 10.22 -1.79 -11.85
N GLU A 96 9.35 -1.97 -12.85
CA GLU A 96 9.23 -1.10 -14.03
C GLU A 96 8.81 0.34 -13.70
N ASN A 97 8.05 0.52 -12.61
CA ASN A 97 7.47 1.81 -12.19
C ASN A 97 8.31 2.60 -11.18
N SER A 98 9.50 2.11 -10.81
CA SER A 98 10.38 2.82 -9.88
C SER A 98 10.90 4.15 -10.48
N VAL A 99 10.99 5.16 -9.61
CA VAL A 99 11.44 6.51 -9.94
C VAL A 99 12.92 6.64 -9.64
N MET A 100 13.68 7.08 -10.64
CA MET A 100 15.06 7.49 -10.46
C MET A 100 15.12 9.01 -10.32
N TYR A 101 15.82 9.51 -9.32
CA TYR A 101 15.97 10.93 -9.07
C TYR A 101 17.27 11.42 -9.68
N ILE A 102 17.21 12.53 -10.42
CA ILE A 102 18.36 13.18 -11.03
C ILE A 102 18.63 14.44 -10.21
N ALA A 103 19.85 14.60 -9.69
CA ALA A 103 20.25 15.82 -8.99
C ALA A 103 21.52 16.42 -9.62
N PRO A 104 21.56 17.73 -9.90
CA PRO A 104 22.77 18.42 -10.32
C PRO A 104 23.83 18.38 -9.22
N LEU A 105 25.12 18.36 -9.60
CA LEU A 105 26.23 18.22 -8.65
C LEU A 105 26.68 19.55 -8.05
N GLN A 106 26.71 20.62 -8.85
CA GLN A 106 27.29 21.92 -8.46
C GLN A 106 26.29 23.09 -8.57
N ASP A 107 25.21 22.92 -9.32
CA ASP A 107 24.23 23.97 -9.58
C ASP A 107 22.93 23.73 -8.82
N GLU A 108 22.21 24.81 -8.55
CA GLU A 108 20.83 24.78 -8.08
C GLU A 108 19.92 25.30 -9.20
N LEU A 109 19.03 24.45 -9.69
CA LEU A 109 18.13 24.78 -10.78
C LEU A 109 16.98 25.66 -10.28
N ASP A 110 16.67 26.68 -11.07
CA ASP A 110 15.55 27.58 -10.82
C ASP A 110 14.21 26.81 -10.68
N THR A 111 13.49 27.12 -9.60
CA THR A 111 12.19 26.53 -9.26
C THR A 111 11.01 27.47 -9.54
N ALA A 112 11.24 28.63 -10.16
CA ALA A 112 10.18 29.53 -10.56
C ALA A 112 9.23 28.85 -11.58
N PRO A 113 7.90 29.08 -11.46
CA PRO A 113 6.92 28.48 -12.34
C PRO A 113 7.10 28.98 -13.78
N LEU A 114 7.15 28.04 -14.72
CA LEU A 114 7.29 28.34 -16.14
C LEU A 114 5.93 28.61 -16.79
N PRO A 115 5.89 29.43 -17.87
CA PRO A 115 4.66 29.65 -18.62
C PRO A 115 4.18 28.35 -19.28
N PRO A 116 2.85 28.16 -19.49
CA PRO A 116 2.28 26.92 -20.04
C PRO A 116 2.74 26.57 -21.47
N SER A 117 3.22 27.58 -22.19
CA SER A 117 3.81 27.49 -23.53
C SER A 117 5.28 27.09 -23.54
N SER A 118 5.94 26.96 -22.38
CA SER A 118 7.34 26.58 -22.29
C SER A 118 7.61 25.23 -22.96
N ASP A 119 8.76 25.12 -23.64
CA ASP A 119 9.24 23.87 -24.24
C ASP A 119 9.40 22.75 -23.21
N ALA A 120 9.62 23.09 -21.94
CA ALA A 120 9.64 22.13 -20.86
C ALA A 120 8.33 21.33 -20.76
N PHE A 121 7.21 21.83 -21.26
CA PHE A 121 5.91 21.16 -21.21
C PHE A 121 5.48 20.51 -22.53
N ARG A 122 6.33 20.51 -23.56
CA ARG A 122 5.98 20.05 -24.91
C ARG A 122 5.49 18.61 -24.95
N ASN A 123 6.17 17.72 -24.23
CA ASN A 123 5.89 16.28 -24.23
C ASN A 123 4.91 15.85 -23.13
N MET A 124 4.26 16.79 -22.44
CA MET A 124 3.29 16.50 -21.39
C MET A 124 1.85 16.51 -21.94
N PRO A 125 0.95 15.64 -21.46
CA PRO A 125 -0.47 15.73 -21.79
C PRO A 125 -1.05 17.08 -21.34
N LYS A 126 -1.68 17.81 -22.28
CA LYS A 126 -2.27 19.13 -22.02
C LYS A 126 -3.79 19.12 -22.20
N ALA A 127 -4.48 19.98 -21.47
CA ALA A 127 -5.89 20.28 -21.64
C ALA A 127 -6.14 21.79 -21.48
N PHE A 128 -7.21 22.27 -22.11
CA PHE A 128 -7.61 23.66 -22.03
C PHE A 128 -8.34 23.94 -20.72
N CYS A 129 -7.99 25.05 -20.08
CA CYS A 129 -8.79 25.59 -18.98
C CYS A 129 -10.09 26.17 -19.55
N LYS A 130 -11.25 25.74 -19.04
CA LYS A 130 -12.55 26.25 -19.52
C LYS A 130 -12.80 27.74 -19.21
N LYS A 131 -12.03 28.34 -18.29
CA LYS A 131 -12.17 29.74 -17.89
C LYS A 131 -11.33 30.70 -18.76
N CYS A 132 -10.03 30.43 -18.92
CA CYS A 132 -9.12 31.30 -19.68
C CYS A 132 -8.78 30.78 -21.08
N ASN A 133 -9.24 29.58 -21.44
CA ASN A 133 -8.97 28.90 -22.70
C ASN A 133 -7.48 28.70 -23.05
N ILE A 134 -6.59 28.76 -22.06
CA ILE A 134 -5.16 28.45 -22.21
C ILE A 134 -4.94 26.96 -21.99
N SER A 135 -4.05 26.36 -22.80
CA SER A 135 -3.64 24.95 -22.69
C SER A 135 -2.59 24.77 -21.58
N PHE A 136 -2.90 23.95 -20.58
CA PHE A 136 -2.01 23.63 -19.47
C PHE A 136 -1.72 22.13 -19.40
N PRO A 137 -0.54 21.71 -18.93
CA PRO A 137 -0.31 20.33 -18.50
C PRO A 137 -1.34 19.89 -17.46
N LEU A 138 -1.88 18.67 -17.56
CA LEU A 138 -2.97 18.19 -16.72
C LEU A 138 -2.72 18.38 -15.21
N GLN A 139 -1.50 18.10 -14.75
CA GLN A 139 -1.10 18.22 -13.35
C GLN A 139 -1.09 19.67 -12.84
N VAL A 140 -0.77 20.63 -13.72
CA VAL A 140 -0.75 22.07 -13.40
C VAL A 140 -2.16 22.66 -13.50
N LEU A 141 -2.96 22.17 -14.46
CA LEU A 141 -4.33 22.63 -14.70
C LEU A 141 -5.23 22.51 -13.47
N ALA A 142 -5.12 21.41 -12.72
CA ALA A 142 -5.90 21.18 -11.50
C ALA A 142 -5.71 22.28 -10.44
N ASN A 143 -4.52 22.90 -10.39
CA ASN A 143 -4.25 24.02 -9.48
C ASN A 143 -4.64 25.36 -10.11
N HIS A 144 -4.36 25.53 -11.40
CA HIS A 144 -4.74 26.74 -12.14
C HIS A 144 -6.25 27.03 -12.07
N ILE A 145 -7.12 26.01 -12.19
CA ILE A 145 -8.59 26.20 -12.13
C ILE A 145 -9.04 26.87 -10.81
N LYS A 146 -8.31 26.64 -9.72
CA LYS A 146 -8.60 27.22 -8.39
C LYS A 146 -8.32 28.72 -8.34
N THR A 147 -7.31 29.19 -9.08
CA THR A 147 -6.85 30.60 -9.07
C THR A 147 -7.14 31.35 -10.36
N CYS A 148 -7.75 30.69 -11.35
CA CYS A 148 -8.09 31.30 -12.62
C CYS A 148 -9.26 32.28 -12.46
N SER A 149 -8.97 33.56 -12.62
CA SER A 149 -9.93 34.65 -12.78
C SER A 149 -10.38 34.74 -14.24
N ASP A 150 -11.65 35.10 -14.48
CA ASP A 150 -12.19 35.27 -15.82
C ASP A 150 -11.43 36.40 -16.54
N VAL A 151 -10.62 36.04 -17.53
CA VAL A 151 -10.09 37.02 -18.46
C VAL A 151 -11.09 37.11 -19.60
N VAL A 152 -11.97 38.11 -19.53
CA VAL A 152 -12.79 38.52 -20.67
C VAL A 152 -11.82 39.03 -21.74
N LEU A 153 -11.54 38.20 -22.74
CA LEU A 153 -10.94 38.68 -23.98
C LEU A 153 -12.04 39.49 -24.68
N ILE A 154 -11.87 40.80 -24.69
CA ILE A 154 -12.60 41.69 -25.59
C ILE A 154 -12.06 41.38 -26.98
N GLU A 155 -12.75 40.50 -27.70
CA GLU A 155 -12.59 40.42 -29.15
C GLU A 155 -13.56 41.44 -29.75
N ASP A 156 -12.99 42.55 -30.23
CA ASP A 156 -13.68 43.59 -30.97
C ASP A 156 -14.39 42.98 -32.19
N GLU A 157 -15.67 43.30 -32.31
CA GLU A 157 -16.51 42.99 -33.46
C GLU A 157 -15.91 43.64 -34.72
N ASN A 158 -15.74 42.86 -35.80
CA ASN A 158 -16.19 43.30 -37.11
C ASN A 158 -16.33 42.15 -38.12
N GLU A 159 -17.59 41.95 -38.47
CA GLU A 159 -18.13 41.78 -39.83
C GLU A 159 -18.07 40.41 -40.52
N ARG A 160 -19.29 39.82 -40.57
CA ARG A 160 -20.05 39.46 -41.79
C ARG A 160 -19.59 38.19 -42.51
N GLN A 161 -20.47 37.28 -42.97
CA GLN A 161 -21.93 37.15 -42.96
C GLN A 161 -22.24 35.78 -43.60
N ASP A 162 -23.51 35.35 -43.46
CA ASP A 162 -24.24 34.39 -44.30
C ASP A 162 -24.28 32.90 -43.87
N GLU A 163 -25.43 32.23 -43.73
CA GLU A 163 -26.84 32.61 -43.84
C GLU A 163 -27.75 31.47 -43.28
N ALA A 164 -29.03 31.82 -43.06
CA ALA A 164 -30.23 31.04 -42.66
C ALA A 164 -30.34 30.71 -41.15
N GLY A 165 -31.19 31.34 -40.31
CA GLY A 165 -32.59 31.82 -40.44
C GLY A 165 -33.41 31.03 -39.39
N CYS A 166 -34.23 31.55 -38.45
CA CYS A 166 -35.14 32.69 -38.43
C CYS A 166 -35.52 33.08 -36.96
N VAL A 167 -35.38 34.37 -36.64
CA VAL A 167 -36.21 35.34 -35.89
C VAL A 167 -37.25 34.90 -34.81
N GLN A 168 -37.05 35.41 -33.59
CA GLN A 168 -37.96 35.92 -32.50
C GLN A 168 -39.09 34.99 -32.00
N ASP A 169 -39.35 34.82 -30.70
CA ASP A 169 -39.59 35.83 -29.67
C ASP A 169 -39.35 35.30 -28.25
N VAL A 170 -39.20 36.24 -27.32
CA VAL A 170 -39.09 36.03 -25.88
C VAL A 170 -40.38 35.43 -25.33
N GLU A 171 -40.36 34.15 -24.96
CA GLU A 171 -41.37 33.59 -24.05
C GLU A 171 -40.80 32.46 -23.18
N SER A 172 -41.03 32.61 -21.89
CA SER A 172 -40.74 31.70 -20.79
C SER A 172 -41.16 30.24 -21.05
N VAL A 173 -40.23 29.29 -20.99
CA VAL A 173 -40.55 27.85 -20.91
C VAL A 173 -39.66 27.12 -19.89
N LYS A 174 -40.28 26.87 -18.73
CA LYS A 174 -40.32 25.62 -17.96
C LYS A 174 -39.02 24.79 -17.91
N LYS A 175 -38.39 24.78 -16.73
CA LYS A 175 -37.56 23.66 -16.28
C LYS A 175 -38.41 22.38 -16.36
N ASN A 176 -38.10 21.49 -17.29
CA ASN A 176 -38.65 20.14 -17.28
C ASN A 176 -38.15 19.45 -16.01
N ASN A 177 -39.06 19.24 -15.08
CA ASN A 177 -38.83 18.54 -13.83
C ASN A 177 -38.99 17.03 -14.11
N GLU A 178 -38.02 16.44 -14.80
CA GLU A 178 -37.99 15.00 -15.00
C GLU A 178 -37.64 14.33 -13.65
N GLN A 179 -38.62 13.64 -13.08
CA GLN A 179 -38.54 12.91 -11.81
C GLN A 179 -38.28 11.43 -12.10
N GLY A 180 -37.44 10.78 -11.30
CA GLY A 180 -37.19 9.34 -11.31
C GLY A 180 -37.16 8.77 -9.89
N CYS A 181 -37.45 7.49 -9.73
CA CYS A 181 -37.40 6.83 -8.42
C CYS A 181 -36.01 6.28 -8.13
N CYS A 182 -35.54 6.48 -6.89
CA CYS A 182 -34.33 5.83 -6.41
C CYS A 182 -34.54 4.30 -6.31
N PRO A 183 -33.69 3.46 -6.91
CA PRO A 183 -33.86 2.00 -6.87
C PRO A 183 -33.59 1.39 -5.48
N ILE A 184 -33.07 2.17 -4.53
CA ILE A 184 -32.69 1.72 -3.18
C ILE A 184 -33.79 2.03 -2.15
N CYS A 185 -34.30 3.27 -2.12
CA CYS A 185 -35.35 3.69 -1.17
C CYS A 185 -36.74 3.88 -1.80
N GLN A 186 -36.85 3.78 -3.13
CA GLN A 186 -38.08 3.92 -3.91
C GLN A 186 -38.77 5.30 -3.82
N GLU A 187 -38.08 6.34 -3.33
CA GLU A 187 -38.60 7.71 -3.31
C GLU A 187 -38.43 8.43 -4.66
N GLU A 188 -39.45 9.20 -5.06
CA GLU A 188 -39.48 10.01 -6.28
C GLU A 188 -38.68 11.31 -6.10
N MET A 189 -37.71 11.55 -6.99
CA MET A 189 -36.86 12.73 -6.91
C MET A 189 -36.31 13.18 -8.27
N PRO A 190 -35.80 14.43 -8.40
CA PRO A 190 -35.29 14.95 -9.68
C PRO A 190 -34.08 14.17 -10.19
N LEU A 191 -34.04 13.86 -11.49
CA LEU A 191 -32.95 13.05 -12.10
C LEU A 191 -31.54 13.60 -11.85
N GLY A 192 -31.37 14.93 -11.77
CA GLY A 192 -30.07 15.56 -11.51
C GLY A 192 -29.52 15.33 -10.10
N ILE A 193 -30.35 14.89 -9.15
CA ILE A 193 -29.96 14.56 -7.77
C ILE A 193 -30.01 13.04 -7.54
N LEU A 194 -30.70 12.29 -8.41
CA LEU A 194 -30.86 10.84 -8.31
C LEU A 194 -29.51 10.10 -8.30
N GLU A 195 -28.52 10.53 -9.08
CA GLU A 195 -27.18 9.92 -9.12
C GLU A 195 -26.39 10.15 -7.82
N PHE A 196 -26.47 11.35 -7.26
CA PHE A 196 -25.85 11.70 -5.97
C PHE A 196 -26.56 10.99 -4.82
N HIS A 197 -27.89 11.02 -4.80
CA HIS A 197 -28.67 10.34 -3.80
C HIS A 197 -28.46 8.83 -3.87
N ALA A 198 -28.49 8.19 -5.05
CA ALA A 198 -28.21 6.75 -5.16
C ALA A 198 -26.80 6.36 -4.67
N SER A 199 -25.86 7.31 -4.65
CA SER A 199 -24.51 7.11 -4.12
C SER A 199 -24.43 7.18 -2.60
N GLU A 200 -25.37 7.86 -1.93
CA GLU A 200 -25.40 8.05 -0.46
C GLU A 200 -26.61 7.38 0.21
N CYS A 201 -27.58 6.94 -0.58
CA CYS A 201 -28.83 6.31 -0.12
C CYS A 201 -28.54 4.91 0.40
N GLY A 202 -28.54 4.79 1.73
CA GLY A 202 -28.16 3.58 2.45
C GLY A 202 -27.12 3.85 3.55
N GLU A 203 -26.44 5.00 3.51
CA GLU A 203 -25.51 5.44 4.55
C GLU A 203 -26.22 6.36 5.54
N ARG A 204 -26.65 5.83 6.68
CA ARG A 204 -26.92 6.69 7.84
C ARG A 204 -25.63 6.85 8.64
N PRO A 205 -25.09 8.07 8.80
CA PRO A 205 -24.11 8.35 9.84
C PRO A 205 -24.84 8.31 11.19
N MET A 206 -24.36 7.47 12.11
CA MET A 206 -24.70 7.61 13.52
C MET A 206 -23.79 8.69 14.08
N ASP A 207 -24.38 9.77 14.58
CA ASP A 207 -23.68 10.83 15.30
C ASP A 207 -22.86 10.25 16.45
N ASP A 208 -21.58 10.63 16.50
CA ASP A 208 -20.66 10.34 17.58
C ASP A 208 -21.09 11.13 18.82
N ASP A 209 -21.66 10.45 19.80
CA ASP A 209 -21.68 10.91 21.19
C ASP A 209 -20.97 9.90 22.09
N ILE A 210 -20.04 10.45 22.87
CA ILE A 210 -19.18 9.80 23.84
C ILE A 210 -20.04 9.01 24.84
N ASN A 211 -19.88 7.68 24.89
CA ASN A 211 -19.84 6.91 26.13
C ASN A 211 -19.39 5.46 25.89
N THR A 212 -18.45 5.01 26.71
CA THR A 212 -18.06 3.62 26.92
C THR A 212 -19.27 2.74 27.24
N ALA A 213 -19.70 1.94 26.27
CA ALA A 213 -20.43 0.70 26.49
C ALA A 213 -20.18 -0.24 25.31
N GLU A 214 -19.89 -1.49 25.64
CA GLU A 214 -19.71 -2.60 24.71
C GLU A 214 -20.89 -2.68 23.73
N LEU A 215 -20.62 -2.53 22.43
CA LEU A 215 -21.57 -2.84 21.37
C LEU A 215 -21.09 -4.10 20.67
N THR A 216 -21.81 -5.18 20.98
CA THR A 216 -21.74 -6.51 20.39
C THR A 216 -22.05 -6.46 18.88
N SER A 217 -21.18 -7.08 18.09
CA SER A 217 -21.35 -7.28 16.64
C SER A 217 -22.16 -8.55 16.38
N MET A 218 -23.46 -8.41 16.15
CA MET A 218 -24.37 -9.57 16.13
C MET A 218 -24.44 -10.37 14.82
N ASP A 219 -23.78 -9.99 13.72
CA ASP A 219 -24.09 -10.66 12.43
C ASP A 219 -23.07 -11.70 11.94
N ASN A 220 -21.85 -11.78 12.49
CA ASN A 220 -20.87 -12.84 12.17
C ASN A 220 -20.27 -13.56 13.39
N GLU A 221 -20.38 -13.00 14.61
CA GLU A 221 -19.92 -13.70 15.80
C GLU A 221 -20.81 -14.91 16.13
N VAL A 222 -22.10 -14.88 15.76
CA VAL A 222 -23.04 -15.95 16.11
C VAL A 222 -22.73 -17.27 15.39
N ASN A 223 -22.29 -17.24 14.13
CA ASN A 223 -22.00 -18.46 13.37
C ASN A 223 -20.67 -19.10 13.78
N ASN A 224 -19.57 -18.32 13.80
CA ASN A 224 -18.25 -18.88 14.12
C ASN A 224 -18.20 -19.43 15.55
N THR A 225 -18.78 -18.72 16.53
CA THR A 225 -18.73 -19.14 17.94
C THR A 225 -19.60 -20.37 18.22
N ALA A 226 -20.69 -20.56 17.46
CA ALA A 226 -21.52 -21.76 17.56
C ALA A 226 -20.82 -22.99 16.95
N GLU A 227 -20.13 -22.83 15.81
CA GLU A 227 -19.40 -23.92 15.14
C GLU A 227 -18.20 -24.40 15.96
N ILE A 228 -17.45 -23.49 16.59
CA ILE A 228 -16.31 -23.82 17.46
C ILE A 228 -16.76 -24.55 18.74
N SER A 229 -18.01 -24.36 19.19
CA SER A 229 -18.49 -24.98 20.43
C SER A 229 -18.60 -26.51 20.38
N TYR A 230 -18.69 -27.07 19.18
CA TYR A 230 -18.77 -28.52 18.95
C TYR A 230 -17.40 -29.18 18.73
N MET A 231 -16.33 -28.40 18.76
CA MET A 231 -14.96 -28.89 18.57
C MET A 231 -14.45 -29.64 19.81
N ASN A 232 -13.70 -30.70 19.55
CA ASN A 232 -12.86 -31.37 20.51
C ASN A 232 -11.74 -30.42 20.98
N ASN A 233 -11.81 -29.99 22.24
CA ASN A 233 -10.92 -28.96 22.79
C ASN A 233 -9.52 -29.49 23.16
N ASP A 234 -9.09 -30.63 22.61
CA ASP A 234 -7.79 -31.25 22.90
C ASP A 234 -6.62 -30.33 22.58
N TRP A 235 -6.73 -29.53 21.51
CA TRP A 235 -5.74 -28.53 21.12
C TRP A 235 -5.52 -27.44 22.19
N LYS A 236 -6.52 -27.14 23.04
CA LYS A 236 -6.39 -26.11 24.09
C LYS A 236 -5.40 -26.52 25.17
N THR A 237 -5.35 -27.80 25.50
CA THR A 237 -4.55 -28.33 26.61
C THR A 237 -3.25 -29.01 26.16
N HIS A 238 -3.05 -29.14 24.85
CA HIS A 238 -1.87 -29.80 24.30
C HIS A 238 -0.57 -29.07 24.70
N PRO A 239 0.44 -29.78 25.26
CA PRO A 239 1.63 -29.15 25.83
C PRO A 239 2.52 -28.47 24.79
N ASP A 240 2.57 -29.01 23.57
CA ASP A 240 3.29 -28.40 22.45
C ASP A 240 2.36 -27.45 21.67
N ALA A 241 2.78 -26.19 21.54
CA ALA A 241 2.08 -25.14 20.81
C ALA A 241 1.99 -25.38 19.31
N LYS A 242 3.02 -25.97 18.68
CA LYS A 242 2.99 -26.28 17.25
C LYS A 242 1.95 -27.36 16.95
N MET A 243 1.94 -28.42 17.76
CA MET A 243 0.94 -29.49 17.65
C MET A 243 -0.47 -29.00 17.98
N ALA A 244 -0.63 -28.10 18.96
CA ALA A 244 -1.91 -27.46 19.24
C ALA A 244 -2.47 -26.71 18.02
N ALA A 245 -1.63 -25.91 17.35
CA ALA A 245 -2.00 -25.20 16.13
C ALA A 245 -2.38 -26.17 14.99
N THR A 246 -1.63 -27.26 14.85
CA THR A 246 -1.88 -28.30 13.83
C THR A 246 -3.21 -29.02 14.06
N LEU A 247 -3.49 -29.43 15.31
CA LEU A 247 -4.77 -30.05 15.69
C LEU A 247 -5.94 -29.11 15.44
N TYR A 248 -5.83 -27.85 15.86
CA TYR A 248 -6.85 -26.83 15.65
C TYR A 248 -7.19 -26.67 14.16
N ARG A 249 -6.15 -26.50 13.33
CA ARG A 249 -6.30 -26.37 11.87
C ARG A 249 -7.00 -27.57 11.26
N LYS A 250 -6.53 -28.79 11.57
CA LYS A 250 -7.08 -30.03 11.03
C LYS A 250 -8.57 -30.17 11.33
N GLU A 251 -8.95 -29.81 12.55
CA GLU A 251 -10.33 -29.90 12.99
C GLU A 251 -11.24 -28.86 12.30
N ILE A 252 -10.76 -27.62 12.13
CA ILE A 252 -11.48 -26.59 11.36
C ILE A 252 -11.65 -27.03 9.90
N LEU A 253 -10.60 -27.54 9.24
CA LEU A 253 -10.69 -28.02 7.86
C LEU A 253 -11.68 -29.19 7.72
N GLN A 254 -11.69 -30.13 8.67
CA GLN A 254 -12.63 -31.25 8.68
C GLN A 254 -14.09 -30.80 8.77
N LEU A 255 -14.38 -29.78 9.59
CA LEU A 255 -15.73 -29.22 9.71
C LEU A 255 -16.25 -28.64 8.37
N HIS A 256 -15.36 -28.08 7.56
CA HIS A 256 -15.71 -27.43 6.30
C HIS A 256 -15.33 -28.23 5.04
N GLU A 257 -14.94 -29.51 5.18
CA GLU A 257 -14.47 -30.35 4.07
C GLU A 257 -15.55 -30.52 2.97
N THR A 258 -16.82 -30.64 3.38
CA THR A 258 -17.96 -30.77 2.46
C THR A 258 -18.49 -29.43 1.94
N GLY A 259 -17.89 -28.32 2.37
CA GLY A 259 -18.27 -26.97 1.96
C GLY A 259 -17.96 -26.70 0.49
N LYS A 260 -18.43 -25.55 -0.01
CA LYS A 260 -18.22 -25.16 -1.41
C LYS A 260 -16.73 -24.87 -1.65
N PRO A 261 -16.05 -25.60 -2.57
CA PRO A 261 -14.63 -25.36 -2.81
C PRO A 261 -14.35 -23.94 -3.28
N LEU A 262 -13.29 -23.34 -2.74
CA LEU A 262 -12.79 -22.04 -3.14
C LEU A 262 -11.97 -22.19 -4.42
N LEU A 263 -12.32 -21.44 -5.46
CA LEU A 263 -11.63 -21.50 -6.75
C LEU A 263 -10.86 -20.19 -6.96
N MET A 264 -9.54 -20.31 -7.05
CA MET A 264 -8.67 -19.19 -7.38
C MET A 264 -7.93 -19.47 -8.68
N CYS A 265 -8.15 -18.63 -9.69
CA CYS A 265 -7.47 -18.72 -10.98
C CYS A 265 -6.61 -17.46 -11.18
N ILE A 266 -5.33 -17.65 -11.49
CA ILE A 266 -4.39 -16.56 -11.81
C ILE A 266 -3.92 -16.77 -13.25
N ASP A 267 -4.09 -15.78 -14.12
CA ASP A 267 -3.56 -15.83 -15.49
C ASP A 267 -2.13 -15.29 -15.53
N LEU A 268 -1.15 -16.18 -15.68
CA LEU A 268 0.27 -15.82 -15.73
C LEU A 268 0.63 -14.98 -16.96
N ARG A 269 -0.21 -14.98 -18.00
CA ARG A 269 -0.01 -14.18 -19.22
C ARG A 269 -0.49 -12.74 -19.05
N SER A 270 -1.29 -12.47 -18.02
CA SER A 270 -1.74 -11.12 -17.68
C SER A 270 -0.63 -10.33 -16.98
N CYS A 271 -0.73 -9.00 -17.01
CA CYS A 271 0.24 -8.16 -16.32
C CYS A 271 0.16 -8.35 -14.79
N THR A 272 1.26 -8.09 -14.08
CA THR A 272 1.34 -8.26 -12.61
C THR A 272 0.24 -7.49 -11.86
N GLU A 273 -0.12 -6.30 -12.33
CA GLU A 273 -1.20 -5.51 -11.73
C GLU A 273 -2.55 -6.26 -11.77
N GLU A 274 -2.86 -6.92 -12.88
CA GLU A 274 -4.12 -7.66 -13.03
C GLU A 274 -4.13 -8.92 -12.17
N GLN A 275 -3.00 -9.64 -12.10
CA GLN A 275 -2.84 -10.79 -11.21
C GLN A 275 -3.07 -10.37 -9.74
N GLU A 276 -2.46 -9.27 -9.32
CA GLU A 276 -2.65 -8.73 -7.96
C GLU A 276 -4.08 -8.24 -7.71
N ARG A 277 -4.73 -7.66 -8.72
CA ARG A 277 -6.14 -7.25 -8.64
C ARG A 277 -7.05 -8.45 -8.41
N GLN A 278 -6.78 -9.57 -9.09
CA GLN A 278 -7.49 -10.83 -8.90
C GLN A 278 -7.31 -11.36 -7.47
N LEU A 279 -6.08 -11.35 -6.95
CA LEU A 279 -5.79 -11.74 -5.56
C LEU A 279 -6.59 -10.90 -4.57
N ILE A 280 -6.55 -9.57 -4.68
CA ILE A 280 -7.29 -8.69 -3.77
C ILE A 280 -8.80 -8.91 -3.90
N ASN A 281 -9.31 -9.04 -5.12
CA ASN A 281 -10.74 -9.23 -5.36
C ASN A 281 -11.25 -10.55 -4.78
N PHE A 282 -10.46 -11.63 -4.84
CA PHE A 282 -10.76 -12.90 -4.21
C PHE A 282 -10.97 -12.71 -2.69
N TYR A 283 -10.04 -12.04 -2.01
CA TYR A 283 -10.14 -11.80 -0.56
C TYR A 283 -11.14 -10.70 -0.16
N LYS A 284 -11.63 -9.88 -1.09
CA LYS A 284 -12.70 -8.90 -0.84
C LYS A 284 -14.10 -9.50 -0.83
N GLN A 285 -14.26 -10.74 -1.29
CA GLN A 285 -15.55 -11.43 -1.31
C GLN A 285 -16.18 -11.48 0.09
N ARG A 286 -17.50 -11.30 0.18
CA ARG A 286 -18.24 -11.38 1.45
C ARG A 286 -18.78 -12.78 1.66
N ASN A 287 -18.96 -13.17 2.93
CA ASN A 287 -19.58 -14.43 3.33
C ASN A 287 -18.90 -15.66 2.71
N VAL A 288 -17.56 -15.68 2.77
CA VAL A 288 -16.74 -16.79 2.29
C VAL A 288 -16.31 -17.63 3.49
N GLU A 289 -16.53 -18.93 3.39
CA GLU A 289 -16.00 -19.92 4.34
C GLU A 289 -14.56 -20.27 3.98
N TRP A 290 -13.59 -19.56 4.57
CA TRP A 290 -12.16 -19.70 4.24
C TRP A 290 -11.54 -21.05 4.64
N ALA A 291 -12.25 -21.85 5.44
CA ALA A 291 -11.87 -23.22 5.80
C ALA A 291 -12.26 -24.25 4.73
N CYS A 292 -13.08 -23.89 3.74
CA CYS A 292 -13.43 -24.79 2.64
C CYS A 292 -12.20 -25.17 1.79
N PRO A 293 -12.20 -26.35 1.13
CA PRO A 293 -11.10 -26.77 0.25
C PRO A 293 -10.80 -25.74 -0.84
N ILE A 294 -9.54 -25.36 -1.00
CA ILE A 294 -9.08 -24.44 -2.05
C ILE A 294 -8.52 -25.19 -3.25
N LYS A 295 -8.86 -24.72 -4.45
CA LYS A 295 -8.29 -25.17 -5.72
C LYS A 295 -7.71 -23.95 -6.44
N CYS A 296 -6.39 -23.94 -6.55
CA CYS A 296 -5.65 -22.91 -7.26
C CYS A 296 -5.29 -23.40 -8.68
N GLN A 297 -5.46 -22.52 -9.67
CA GLN A 297 -5.08 -22.78 -11.06
C GLN A 297 -4.23 -21.63 -11.61
N LEU A 298 -3.07 -21.97 -12.19
CA LEU A 298 -2.24 -21.02 -12.94
C LEU A 298 -2.55 -21.16 -14.43
N GLN A 299 -3.36 -20.24 -14.95
CA GLN A 299 -3.70 -20.24 -16.36
C GLN A 299 -2.48 -19.82 -17.19
N GLY A 300 -2.16 -20.61 -18.21
CA GLY A 300 -0.92 -20.45 -18.99
C GLY A 300 0.22 -21.35 -18.55
N ASP A 301 0.06 -22.08 -17.44
CA ASP A 301 0.97 -23.13 -16.98
C ASP A 301 0.25 -24.49 -16.98
N ALA A 302 1.00 -25.58 -17.13
CA ALA A 302 0.52 -26.95 -17.01
C ALA A 302 0.67 -27.51 -15.57
N ALA A 303 1.16 -26.70 -14.63
CA ALA A 303 1.29 -27.07 -13.23
C ALA A 303 -0.09 -27.39 -12.59
N ILE A 304 -0.16 -28.51 -11.88
CA ILE A 304 -1.35 -29.02 -11.17
C ILE A 304 -0.92 -29.54 -9.80
N GLY A 305 -1.82 -29.53 -8.82
CA GLY A 305 -1.62 -30.12 -7.49
C GLY A 305 -1.16 -29.10 -6.45
N ASP A 306 -0.71 -29.60 -5.30
CA ASP A 306 -0.48 -28.78 -4.10
C ASP A 306 0.65 -27.77 -4.24
N GLY A 307 1.58 -28.00 -5.18
CA GLY A 307 2.61 -27.02 -5.53
C GLY A 307 2.03 -25.68 -6.02
N VAL A 308 0.88 -25.72 -6.71
CA VAL A 308 0.19 -24.50 -7.17
C VAL A 308 -0.45 -23.76 -5.99
N THR A 309 -1.03 -24.49 -5.05
CA THR A 309 -1.61 -23.93 -3.82
C THR A 309 -0.51 -23.32 -2.93
N ARG A 310 0.63 -24.00 -2.79
CA ARG A 310 1.81 -23.47 -2.08
C ARG A 310 2.34 -22.20 -2.72
N HIS A 311 2.43 -22.17 -4.05
CA HIS A 311 2.84 -20.97 -4.78
C HIS A 311 1.87 -19.80 -4.55
N PHE A 312 0.55 -20.07 -4.56
CA PHE A 312 -0.47 -19.07 -4.25
C PHE A 312 -0.28 -18.46 -2.85
N PHE A 313 -0.19 -19.28 -1.80
CA PHE A 313 -0.01 -18.78 -0.44
C PHE A 313 1.32 -18.04 -0.24
N SER A 314 2.39 -18.54 -0.86
CA SER A 314 3.69 -17.86 -0.86
C SER A 314 3.58 -16.47 -1.51
N THR A 315 2.89 -16.39 -2.65
CA THR A 315 2.71 -15.15 -3.40
C THR A 315 1.93 -14.12 -2.58
N ILE A 316 0.80 -14.48 -1.97
CA ILE A 316 0.01 -13.50 -1.20
C ILE A 316 0.78 -12.99 0.02
N LEU A 317 1.55 -13.85 0.71
CA LEU A 317 2.34 -13.47 1.88
C LEU A 317 3.53 -12.59 1.48
N GLU A 318 4.18 -12.91 0.36
CA GLU A 318 5.23 -12.07 -0.22
C GLU A 318 4.70 -10.68 -0.58
N LYS A 319 3.49 -10.59 -1.14
CA LYS A 319 2.83 -9.31 -1.46
C LYS A 319 2.40 -8.54 -0.22
N LEU A 320 1.99 -9.22 0.86
CA LEU A 320 1.77 -8.56 2.15
C LEU A 320 3.07 -7.96 2.71
N LYS A 321 4.19 -8.69 2.61
CA LYS A 321 5.49 -8.27 3.14
C LYS A 321 6.13 -7.14 2.33
N HIS A 322 6.19 -7.29 1.01
CA HIS A 322 6.93 -6.38 0.13
C HIS A 322 6.05 -5.36 -0.61
N GLY A 323 4.73 -5.54 -0.56
CA GLY A 323 3.74 -4.67 -1.19
C GLY A 323 3.24 -5.15 -2.55
N PHE A 324 2.15 -4.50 -2.99
CA PHE A 324 1.48 -4.74 -4.27
C PHE A 324 1.94 -3.72 -5.31
N SER A 325 2.18 -4.15 -6.54
CA SER A 325 2.46 -3.30 -7.70
C SER A 325 1.26 -2.44 -8.15
N LEU A 326 0.05 -2.72 -7.64
CA LEU A 326 -1.14 -1.90 -7.84
C LEU A 326 -0.92 -0.44 -7.36
N ASN A 327 -1.12 0.52 -8.27
CA ASN A 327 -1.02 1.96 -8.00
C ASN A 327 -2.27 2.47 -7.24
N LEU A 328 -2.42 2.10 -5.97
CA LEU A 328 -3.57 2.50 -5.15
C LEU A 328 -3.40 3.91 -4.51
N GLY A 329 -2.42 4.70 -4.97
CA GLY A 329 -2.13 6.03 -4.42
C GLY A 329 -1.00 6.80 -5.10
N ASN A 330 -0.74 6.57 -6.40
CA ASN A 330 0.38 7.15 -7.18
C ASN A 330 1.81 6.79 -6.70
N THR A 331 1.93 5.89 -5.73
CA THR A 331 3.17 5.27 -5.28
C THR A 331 3.32 3.95 -6.02
N GLY A 332 4.42 3.78 -6.79
CA GLY A 332 4.58 2.62 -7.69
C GLY A 332 4.49 1.24 -7.03
N VAL A 333 4.51 1.15 -5.69
CA VAL A 333 4.19 -0.03 -4.89
C VAL A 333 3.31 0.42 -3.70
N THR A 334 2.27 -0.35 -3.42
CA THR A 334 1.36 -0.20 -2.29
C THR A 334 1.73 -1.21 -1.20
N CYS A 335 2.46 -0.75 -0.18
CA CYS A 335 2.78 -1.55 1.01
C CYS A 335 1.66 -1.45 2.04
N LEU A 336 1.16 -2.60 2.53
CA LEU A 336 0.22 -2.64 3.66
C LEU A 336 0.95 -2.57 5.00
N PHE A 337 2.14 -3.13 5.06
CA PHE A 337 3.04 -3.06 6.21
C PHE A 337 4.28 -2.26 5.84
N GLU A 338 4.73 -1.41 6.74
CA GLU A 338 5.83 -0.47 6.56
C GLU A 338 6.79 -0.55 7.75
N GLY A 339 8.06 -0.27 7.50
CA GLY A 339 9.11 -0.31 8.52
C GLY A 339 10.26 -1.21 8.11
N GLU A 340 11.22 -1.32 9.00
CA GLU A 340 12.35 -2.23 8.87
C GLU A 340 11.95 -3.66 9.29
N PRO A 341 12.74 -4.68 8.93
CA PRO A 341 12.57 -6.03 9.44
C PRO A 341 12.42 -6.11 10.96
N ASP A 342 11.52 -6.98 11.43
CA ASP A 342 11.11 -7.11 12.84
C ASP A 342 10.44 -5.87 13.46
N HIS A 343 10.20 -4.82 12.66
CA HIS A 343 9.55 -3.57 13.03
C HIS A 343 8.41 -3.18 12.08
N LEU A 344 7.93 -4.12 11.25
CA LEU A 344 6.85 -3.85 10.30
C LEU A 344 5.53 -3.56 11.02
N VAL A 345 4.88 -2.46 10.63
CA VAL A 345 3.59 -2.02 11.16
C VAL A 345 2.61 -1.64 10.05
N PRO A 346 1.28 -1.72 10.30
CA PRO A 346 0.30 -1.35 9.29
C PRO A 346 0.43 0.12 8.85
N SER A 347 0.43 0.36 7.54
CA SER A 347 0.49 1.67 6.91
C SER A 347 -0.55 2.65 7.47
N SER A 348 -0.16 3.91 7.63
CA SER A 348 -1.06 5.00 8.08
C SER A 348 -2.02 5.51 7.00
N SER A 349 -1.92 5.00 5.76
CA SER A 349 -2.71 5.46 4.62
C SER A 349 -4.22 5.30 4.82
N GLN A 350 -4.93 6.44 4.84
CA GLN A 350 -6.39 6.49 4.94
C GLN A 350 -7.09 5.76 3.79
N PHE A 351 -6.47 5.74 2.60
CA PHE A 351 -7.01 5.03 1.45
C PHE A 351 -7.07 3.51 1.71
N LEU A 352 -6.02 2.93 2.31
CA LEU A 352 -5.94 1.50 2.60
C LEU A 352 -6.97 1.09 3.65
N ILE A 353 -7.20 1.96 4.64
CA ILE A 353 -8.22 1.79 5.67
C ILE A 353 -9.62 1.82 5.04
N LYS A 354 -9.96 2.86 4.27
CA LYS A 354 -11.28 3.00 3.63
C LYS A 354 -11.57 1.89 2.61
N SER A 355 -10.54 1.30 2.02
CA SER A 355 -10.65 0.23 1.02
C SER A 355 -10.72 -1.18 1.62
N ASP A 356 -10.83 -1.32 2.94
CA ASP A 356 -10.85 -2.59 3.66
C ASP A 356 -9.63 -3.49 3.34
N LEU A 357 -8.48 -2.92 2.98
CA LEU A 357 -7.33 -3.74 2.59
C LEU A 357 -6.64 -4.40 3.80
N PHE A 358 -6.78 -3.82 4.99
CA PHE A 358 -6.35 -4.48 6.23
C PHE A 358 -7.25 -5.65 6.63
N LEU A 359 -8.53 -5.62 6.26
CA LEU A 359 -9.41 -6.78 6.38
C LEU A 359 -8.93 -7.90 5.46
N VAL A 360 -8.66 -7.55 4.19
CA VAL A 360 -8.09 -8.46 3.19
C VAL A 360 -6.78 -9.08 3.70
N ALA A 361 -5.88 -8.29 4.29
CA ALA A 361 -4.66 -8.79 4.90
C ALA A 361 -4.93 -9.80 6.02
N GLY A 362 -5.86 -9.50 6.93
CA GLY A 362 -6.27 -10.44 7.97
C GLY A 362 -6.80 -11.77 7.42
N ARG A 363 -7.57 -11.72 6.33
CA ARG A 363 -8.05 -12.93 5.64
C ARG A 363 -6.94 -13.71 4.95
N MET A 364 -6.01 -13.03 4.28
CA MET A 364 -4.84 -13.66 3.66
C MET A 364 -3.99 -14.40 4.69
N LEU A 365 -3.72 -13.77 5.84
CA LEU A 365 -2.96 -14.35 6.95
C LEU A 365 -3.63 -15.61 7.52
N GLY A 366 -4.92 -15.50 7.85
CA GLY A 366 -5.63 -16.64 8.42
C GLY A 366 -5.88 -17.77 7.42
N HIS A 367 -6.13 -17.43 6.15
CA HIS A 367 -6.30 -18.42 5.09
C HIS A 367 -5.00 -19.18 4.81
N SER A 368 -3.85 -18.48 4.80
CA SER A 368 -2.53 -19.13 4.69
C SER A 368 -2.32 -20.11 5.83
N PHE A 369 -2.52 -19.66 7.08
CA PHE A 369 -2.38 -20.53 8.25
C PHE A 369 -3.29 -21.77 8.19
N LEU A 370 -4.56 -21.59 7.86
CA LEU A 370 -5.53 -22.69 7.81
C LEU A 370 -5.16 -23.77 6.80
N HIS A 371 -4.48 -23.44 5.70
CA HIS A 371 -4.14 -24.39 4.64
C HIS A 371 -2.64 -24.70 4.59
N GLY A 372 -1.89 -24.42 5.67
CA GLY A 372 -0.45 -24.77 5.73
C GLY A 372 0.47 -23.92 4.86
N GLY A 373 0.01 -22.72 4.49
CA GLY A 373 0.84 -21.73 3.83
C GLY A 373 1.82 -21.04 4.81
N PRO A 374 2.76 -20.24 4.28
CA PRO A 374 3.75 -19.54 5.09
C PRO A 374 3.14 -18.49 6.03
N CYS A 375 3.89 -18.13 7.06
CA CYS A 375 3.56 -17.07 8.00
C CYS A 375 4.09 -15.71 7.52
N LEU A 376 3.53 -14.63 8.06
CA LEU A 376 4.08 -13.29 7.86
C LEU A 376 5.07 -12.97 8.98
N ALA A 377 6.36 -13.04 8.66
CA ALA A 377 7.43 -12.71 9.58
C ALA A 377 7.80 -11.22 9.57
N GLY A 378 8.47 -10.79 10.64
CA GLY A 378 9.08 -9.45 10.70
C GLY A 378 8.13 -8.34 11.15
N LEU A 379 6.94 -8.67 11.66
CA LEU A 379 6.06 -7.68 12.28
C LEU A 379 6.63 -7.17 13.60
N SER A 380 6.42 -5.88 13.87
CA SER A 380 6.75 -5.26 15.15
C SER A 380 6.13 -6.04 16.31
N ARG A 381 6.96 -6.38 17.31
CA ARG A 381 6.48 -7.10 18.51
C ARG A 381 5.51 -6.26 19.32
N ALA A 382 5.67 -4.94 19.32
CA ALA A 382 4.73 -4.01 19.92
C ALA A 382 3.36 -4.09 19.24
N PHE A 383 3.34 -4.10 17.91
CA PHE A 383 2.12 -4.24 17.13
C PHE A 383 1.44 -5.60 17.35
N VAL A 384 2.19 -6.70 17.31
CA VAL A 384 1.67 -8.05 17.52
C VAL A 384 1.04 -8.18 18.92
N HIS A 385 1.71 -7.66 19.95
CA HIS A 385 1.18 -7.64 21.31
C HIS A 385 -0.19 -6.96 21.38
N VAL A 386 -0.34 -5.77 20.80
CA VAL A 386 -1.63 -5.06 20.79
C VAL A 386 -2.67 -5.77 19.93
N LEU A 387 -2.28 -6.33 18.80
CA LEU A 387 -3.19 -7.09 17.93
C LEU A 387 -3.80 -8.26 18.71
N LEU A 388 -2.99 -9.05 19.43
CA LEU A 388 -3.40 -10.26 20.16
C LEU A 388 -3.96 -10.00 21.57
N GLN A 389 -4.60 -8.85 21.80
CA GLN A 389 -5.25 -8.41 23.05
C GLN A 389 -4.33 -7.90 24.16
N GLY A 390 -3.08 -7.57 23.87
CA GLY A 390 -2.25 -6.77 24.76
C GLY A 390 -2.82 -5.37 24.96
N SER A 391 -2.72 -4.83 26.18
CA SER A 391 -3.10 -3.43 26.41
C SER A 391 -2.07 -2.49 25.78
N LYS A 392 -2.52 -1.34 25.27
CA LYS A 392 -1.60 -0.31 24.76
C LYS A 392 -0.58 0.12 25.81
N ASP A 393 -0.98 0.11 27.08
CA ASP A 393 -0.16 0.56 28.20
C ASP A 393 0.91 -0.46 28.64
N THR A 394 0.79 -1.74 28.26
CA THR A 394 1.80 -2.78 28.55
C THR A 394 2.78 -3.00 27.39
N THR A 395 2.61 -2.25 26.31
CA THR A 395 3.39 -2.44 25.09
C THR A 395 4.74 -1.73 25.22
N THR A 396 5.83 -2.45 24.96
CA THR A 396 7.16 -1.85 24.83
C THR A 396 7.36 -1.44 23.38
N LEU A 397 7.44 -0.12 23.15
CA LEU A 397 7.64 0.45 21.82
C LEU A 397 9.11 0.78 21.63
N HIS A 398 9.63 0.39 20.48
CA HIS A 398 10.94 0.78 20.00
C HIS A 398 10.83 1.95 19.04
N PHE A 399 11.91 2.70 18.91
CA PHE A 399 11.95 3.87 18.04
C PHE A 399 11.83 3.44 16.58
N GLU A 400 12.41 2.28 16.25
CA GLU A 400 12.40 1.61 14.96
C GLU A 400 11.00 1.13 14.53
N ASP A 401 10.05 1.01 15.46
CA ASP A 401 8.66 0.64 15.15
C ASP A 401 7.89 1.76 14.42
N CYS A 402 8.43 2.99 14.40
CA CYS A 402 7.87 4.12 13.67
C CYS A 402 8.47 4.20 12.25
N PRO A 403 7.71 3.88 11.20
CA PRO A 403 8.25 3.85 9.83
C PRO A 403 8.42 5.25 9.21
N ASP A 404 7.70 6.24 9.72
CA ASP A 404 7.73 7.60 9.22
C ASP A 404 8.87 8.37 9.89
N VAL A 405 9.92 8.63 9.10
CA VAL A 405 11.15 9.28 9.58
C VAL A 405 10.89 10.71 10.06
N ASP A 406 9.97 11.45 9.42
CA ASP A 406 9.69 12.84 9.79
C ASP A 406 8.97 12.89 11.16
N ILE A 407 8.01 11.99 11.37
CA ILE A 407 7.34 11.80 12.66
C ILE A 407 8.34 11.32 13.71
N GLN A 408 9.17 10.35 13.37
CA GLN A 408 10.19 9.77 14.25
C GLN A 408 11.20 10.83 14.72
N GLU A 409 11.71 11.67 13.80
CA GLU A 409 12.58 12.81 14.11
C GLU A 409 11.90 13.84 15.01
N THR A 410 10.64 14.16 14.71
CA THR A 410 9.85 15.11 15.51
C THR A 410 9.62 14.59 16.93
N ILE A 411 9.29 13.31 17.09
CA ILE A 411 9.14 12.65 18.40
C ILE A 411 10.48 12.64 19.14
N ASN A 412 11.60 12.42 18.44
CA ASN A 412 12.92 12.39 19.07
C ASN A 412 13.33 13.73 19.71
N LEU A 413 12.78 14.87 19.25
CA LEU A 413 13.00 16.16 19.90
C LEU A 413 12.52 16.16 21.37
N LEU A 414 11.58 15.29 21.72
CA LEU A 414 11.03 15.16 23.07
C LEU A 414 11.85 14.24 23.98
N SER A 415 12.81 13.47 23.45
CA SER A 415 13.62 12.52 24.23
C SER A 415 14.71 13.20 25.09
N GLY A 416 15.11 14.42 24.72
CA GLY A 416 16.15 15.21 25.40
C GLY A 416 15.64 16.04 26.59
N GLN A 417 16.55 16.37 27.51
CA GLN A 417 16.28 17.28 28.64
C GLN A 417 16.45 18.76 28.29
N SER A 418 17.05 19.08 27.15
CA SER A 418 17.26 20.46 26.69
C SER A 418 15.94 21.09 26.24
N PRO A 419 15.67 22.37 26.59
CA PRO A 419 14.46 23.07 26.16
C PRO A 419 14.37 23.10 24.63
N LEU A 420 13.16 22.98 24.10
CA LEU A 420 12.91 23.07 22.66
C LEU A 420 13.14 24.52 22.21
N ASN A 421 13.79 24.71 21.07
CA ASN A 421 13.83 26.02 20.43
C ASN A 421 12.47 26.35 19.76
N GLU A 422 12.26 27.59 19.32
CA GLU A 422 10.96 28.03 18.76
C GLU A 422 10.53 27.19 17.54
N GLU A 423 11.47 26.80 16.69
CA GLU A 423 11.20 26.00 15.48
C GLU A 423 10.81 24.55 15.83
N GLN A 424 11.56 23.92 16.74
CA GLN A 424 11.29 22.58 17.26
C GLN A 424 9.95 22.54 18.00
N HIS A 425 9.67 23.56 18.81
CA HIS A 425 8.41 23.69 19.52
C HIS A 425 7.25 23.77 18.54
N THR A 426 7.38 24.55 17.46
CA THR A 426 6.35 24.66 16.42
C THR A 426 6.10 23.33 15.73
N LYS A 427 7.15 22.62 15.31
CA LYS A 427 7.03 21.29 14.66
C LYS A 427 6.32 20.27 15.55
N VAL A 428 6.72 20.20 16.83
CA VAL A 428 6.08 19.28 17.80
C VAL A 428 4.64 19.69 18.07
N LEU A 429 4.36 20.99 18.21
CA LEU A 429 3.01 21.50 18.43
C LEU A 429 2.08 21.16 17.26
N GLU A 430 2.52 21.36 16.02
CA GLU A 430 1.76 21.00 14.82
C GLU A 430 1.41 19.51 14.80
N LEU A 431 2.38 18.64 15.11
CA LEU A 431 2.13 17.20 15.21
C LEU A 431 1.14 16.86 16.33
N CYS A 432 1.30 17.44 17.52
CA CYS A 432 0.35 17.25 18.63
C CYS A 432 -1.07 17.66 18.26
N LEU A 433 -1.22 18.84 17.65
CA LEU A 433 -2.53 19.35 17.23
C LEU A 433 -3.16 18.45 16.15
N SER A 434 -2.36 17.90 15.23
CA SER A 434 -2.86 16.99 14.20
C SER A 434 -3.47 15.69 14.75
N TRP A 435 -3.10 15.32 15.98
CA TRP A 435 -3.57 14.11 16.68
C TRP A 435 -4.37 14.43 17.95
N ASP A 436 -4.87 15.66 18.08
CA ASP A 436 -5.69 16.11 19.21
C ASP A 436 -5.01 15.96 20.60
N LEU A 437 -3.69 16.15 20.64
CA LEU A 437 -2.88 16.08 21.86
C LEU A 437 -2.52 17.48 22.38
N PRO A 438 -2.31 17.63 23.70
CA PRO A 438 -1.88 18.90 24.28
C PRO A 438 -0.49 19.32 23.74
N GLY A 439 -0.25 20.62 23.68
CA GLY A 439 1.04 21.16 23.28
C GLY A 439 2.17 20.78 24.24
N PRO A 440 3.44 20.81 23.77
CA PRO A 440 4.58 20.46 24.59
C PRO A 440 4.82 21.46 25.72
N THR A 441 4.93 20.97 26.95
CA THR A 441 5.33 21.69 28.16
C THR A 441 6.48 20.95 28.83
N GLU A 442 7.29 21.62 29.65
CA GLU A 442 8.44 20.95 30.31
C GLU A 442 8.03 19.72 31.14
N GLU A 443 6.83 19.75 31.72
CA GLU A 443 6.30 18.68 32.58
C GLU A 443 5.71 17.50 31.79
N ASN A 444 5.19 17.71 30.58
CA ASN A 444 4.49 16.68 29.81
C ASN A 444 5.35 16.02 28.72
N ARG A 445 6.60 16.46 28.49
CA ARG A 445 7.46 15.98 27.38
C ARG A 445 7.58 14.46 27.30
N ARG A 446 7.86 13.80 28.43
CA ARG A 446 8.03 12.34 28.47
C ARG A 446 6.73 11.62 28.14
N TRP A 447 5.62 12.12 28.68
CA TRP A 447 4.30 11.57 28.39
C TRP A 447 3.93 11.78 26.91
N LEU A 448 4.22 12.96 26.34
CA LEU A 448 4.01 13.24 24.92
C LEU A 448 4.86 12.34 24.03
N TYR A 449 6.13 12.14 24.37
CA TYR A 449 7.01 11.22 23.65
C TYR A 449 6.38 9.82 23.54
N GLU A 450 5.98 9.24 24.68
CA GLU A 450 5.37 7.90 24.72
C GLU A 450 4.02 7.87 23.98
N ARG A 451 3.21 8.92 24.11
CA ARG A 451 1.86 8.98 23.52
C ARG A 451 1.89 9.21 22.01
N LEU A 452 2.77 10.08 21.51
CA LEU A 452 2.98 10.31 20.08
C LEU A 452 3.54 9.04 19.41
N LEU A 453 4.53 8.40 20.03
CA LEU A 453 5.09 7.15 19.50
C LEU A 453 4.01 6.04 19.45
N SER A 454 3.22 5.90 20.52
CA SER A 454 2.09 4.98 20.53
C SER A 454 1.05 5.29 19.46
N HIS A 455 0.76 6.56 19.18
CA HIS A 455 -0.21 6.93 18.14
C HIS A 455 0.31 6.65 16.72
N ALA A 456 1.60 6.92 16.48
CA ALA A 456 2.25 6.63 15.21
C ALA A 456 2.22 5.13 14.87
N VAL A 457 2.61 4.30 15.85
CA VAL A 457 2.78 2.85 15.68
C VAL A 457 1.45 2.09 15.84
N ILE A 458 0.73 2.33 16.94
CA ILE A 458 -0.45 1.59 17.38
C ILE A 458 -1.74 2.37 17.08
N GLY A 459 -2.00 2.59 15.79
CA GLY A 459 -3.20 3.28 15.29
C GLY A 459 -4.48 2.43 15.33
N ARG A 460 -5.58 2.93 14.74
CA ARG A 460 -6.90 2.26 14.67
C ARG A 460 -6.94 1.03 13.74
N ARG A 461 -5.80 0.60 13.22
CA ARG A 461 -5.63 -0.34 12.09
C ARG A 461 -5.75 -1.82 12.50
N THR A 462 -5.57 -2.13 13.78
CA THR A 462 -5.69 -3.49 14.32
C THR A 462 -7.09 -4.09 14.19
N ARG A 463 -8.14 -3.25 14.19
CA ARG A 463 -9.54 -3.70 14.13
C ARG A 463 -9.87 -4.45 12.84
N GLN A 464 -9.43 -3.93 11.69
CA GLN A 464 -9.71 -4.55 10.39
C GLN A 464 -8.93 -5.87 10.22
N ILE A 465 -7.65 -5.91 10.60
CA ILE A 465 -6.86 -7.15 10.58
C ILE A 465 -7.50 -8.21 11.48
N LYS A 466 -7.89 -7.84 12.71
CA LYS A 466 -8.62 -8.71 13.63
C LYS A 466 -9.93 -9.22 13.02
N ARG A 467 -10.71 -8.36 12.36
CA ARG A 467 -11.94 -8.78 11.66
C ARG A 467 -11.62 -9.82 10.58
N GLY A 468 -10.54 -9.64 9.82
CA GLY A 468 -10.13 -10.58 8.78
C GLY A 468 -9.71 -11.94 9.34
N LEU A 469 -8.96 -11.95 10.45
CA LEU A 469 -8.57 -13.17 11.16
C LEU A 469 -9.79 -13.90 11.77
N LYS A 470 -10.79 -13.14 12.25
CA LYS A 470 -12.06 -13.70 12.71
C LYS A 470 -12.82 -14.38 11.58
N ASP A 471 -12.89 -13.76 10.40
CA ASP A 471 -13.54 -14.33 9.22
C ASP A 471 -12.95 -15.69 8.83
N THR A 472 -11.66 -15.92 9.13
CA THR A 472 -10.94 -17.18 8.84
C THR A 472 -10.95 -18.18 9.99
N PHE A 473 -11.74 -18.02 11.04
CA PHE A 473 -11.77 -18.92 12.21
C PHE A 473 -10.45 -19.07 12.98
N VAL A 474 -9.41 -18.28 12.68
CA VAL A 474 -8.11 -18.38 13.37
C VAL A 474 -8.11 -17.65 14.71
N TRP A 475 -8.98 -16.64 14.86
CA TRP A 475 -9.02 -15.79 16.05
C TRP A 475 -9.12 -16.55 17.40
N PRO A 476 -9.97 -17.58 17.58
CA PRO A 476 -10.07 -18.33 18.84
C PRO A 476 -8.75 -18.96 19.29
N LEU A 477 -8.01 -19.57 18.36
CA LEU A 477 -6.69 -20.14 18.64
C LEU A 477 -5.75 -19.07 19.21
N LEU A 478 -5.69 -17.91 18.55
CA LEU A 478 -4.82 -16.81 18.96
C LEU A 478 -5.19 -16.21 20.32
N THR A 479 -6.46 -16.33 20.73
CA THR A 479 -6.93 -15.83 22.02
C THR A 479 -6.72 -16.82 23.16
N GLU A 480 -6.89 -18.10 22.89
CA GLU A 480 -6.78 -19.17 23.89
C GLU A 480 -5.32 -19.63 24.08
N ARG A 481 -4.49 -19.53 23.03
CA ARG A 481 -3.10 -20.00 22.99
C ARG A 481 -2.14 -18.89 22.56
N LYS A 482 -1.68 -18.09 23.53
CA LYS A 482 -0.70 -17.00 23.31
C LYS A 482 0.72 -17.49 23.01
N ASP A 483 0.99 -18.76 23.29
CA ASP A 483 2.25 -19.46 23.04
C ASP A 483 2.39 -19.94 21.59
N VAL A 484 1.30 -19.94 20.80
CA VAL A 484 1.35 -20.25 19.37
C VAL A 484 2.01 -19.12 18.59
N VAL A 485 3.10 -19.44 17.90
CA VAL A 485 3.84 -18.49 17.07
C VAL A 485 3.13 -18.31 15.72
N PHE A 486 2.21 -17.35 15.65
CA PHE A 486 1.53 -16.99 14.39
C PHE A 486 2.27 -15.91 13.58
N PHE A 487 3.03 -15.06 14.27
CA PHE A 487 3.84 -14.00 13.68
C PHE A 487 5.30 -14.18 14.12
N PRO A 488 6.12 -14.94 13.37
CA PRO A 488 7.52 -15.18 13.71
C PRO A 488 8.39 -13.92 13.51
N LYS A 489 9.57 -13.90 14.15
CA LYS A 489 10.66 -12.98 13.78
C LYS A 489 11.22 -13.38 12.43
N GLU A 490 11.89 -12.47 11.72
CA GLU A 490 12.59 -12.84 10.49
C GLU A 490 13.64 -13.93 10.68
N SER A 491 14.33 -13.93 11.83
CA SER A 491 15.30 -14.98 12.16
C SER A 491 14.65 -16.36 12.38
N GLU A 492 13.38 -16.39 12.78
CA GLU A 492 12.58 -17.61 13.02
C GLU A 492 11.91 -18.12 11.74
N ASP A 493 11.83 -17.30 10.70
CA ASP A 493 11.22 -17.60 9.39
C ASP A 493 12.21 -18.27 8.41
N SER A 494 13.46 -18.49 8.86
CA SER A 494 14.44 -19.24 8.07
C SER A 494 14.03 -20.71 7.99
N CYS A 495 13.39 -21.06 6.88
CA CYS A 495 12.92 -22.39 6.54
C CYS A 495 14.02 -23.42 6.82
N SER A 496 13.85 -24.21 7.88
CA SER A 496 14.74 -25.33 8.13
C SER A 496 14.27 -26.49 7.24
N PRO A 497 15.16 -27.33 6.68
CA PRO A 497 14.77 -28.50 5.89
C PRO A 497 13.87 -29.49 6.67
N GLU A 498 13.77 -29.34 7.99
CA GLU A 498 12.96 -30.15 8.89
C GLU A 498 11.47 -29.76 8.85
N ASP A 499 11.12 -28.53 8.44
CA ASP A 499 9.72 -28.05 8.40
C ASP A 499 8.93 -28.53 7.16
N ILE A 500 9.52 -29.37 6.29
CA ILE A 500 8.93 -29.83 5.01
C ILE A 500 8.19 -31.18 5.16
N ASP A 501 8.41 -31.95 6.23
CA ASP A 501 8.04 -33.37 6.31
C ASP A 501 6.89 -33.73 7.29
N ASP A 502 6.23 -32.75 7.92
CA ASP A 502 5.27 -33.03 9.01
C ASP A 502 3.81 -33.28 8.57
N GLU A 503 3.44 -33.09 7.29
CA GLU A 503 2.02 -33.21 6.89
C GLU A 503 1.58 -34.62 6.48
N ASP A 504 2.52 -35.50 6.09
CA ASP A 504 2.22 -36.87 5.65
C ASP A 504 3.14 -37.89 6.35
N GLU A 505 2.97 -38.05 7.66
CA GLU A 505 3.71 -39.09 8.40
C GLU A 505 3.43 -40.51 7.86
N ASP A 506 2.29 -40.73 7.21
CA ASP A 506 1.77 -42.04 6.84
C ASP A 506 2.04 -42.51 5.40
N GLU A 507 2.52 -41.64 4.48
CA GLU A 507 2.57 -42.01 3.04
C GLU A 507 3.95 -42.50 2.54
N TYR A 508 5.04 -42.19 3.25
CA TYR A 508 6.40 -42.52 2.80
C TYR A 508 7.20 -43.33 3.83
N SER A 509 7.96 -44.33 3.36
CA SER A 509 8.89 -45.08 4.22
C SER A 509 10.00 -44.19 4.76
N VAL A 510 10.51 -44.48 5.97
CA VAL A 510 11.58 -43.71 6.63
C VAL A 510 12.81 -43.52 5.72
N ASP A 511 13.17 -44.56 4.96
CA ASP A 511 14.28 -44.52 3.99
C ASP A 511 14.01 -43.55 2.83
N THR A 512 12.75 -43.41 2.40
CA THR A 512 12.36 -42.44 1.37
C THR A 512 12.45 -41.01 1.89
N LYS A 513 12.02 -40.77 3.13
CA LYS A 513 12.09 -39.45 3.77
C LYS A 513 13.54 -39.01 3.93
N GLU A 514 14.40 -39.84 4.51
CA GLU A 514 15.83 -39.54 4.66
C GLU A 514 16.53 -39.20 3.34
N ARG A 515 16.13 -39.87 2.24
CA ARG A 515 16.65 -39.57 0.89
C ARG A 515 16.13 -38.24 0.33
N ILE A 516 14.86 -37.90 0.56
CA ILE A 516 14.27 -36.62 0.15
C ILE A 516 14.90 -35.47 0.95
N THR A 517 14.97 -35.59 2.28
CA THR A 517 15.58 -34.58 3.15
C THR A 517 17.07 -34.39 2.82
N GLY A 518 17.80 -35.49 2.60
CA GLY A 518 19.20 -35.46 2.17
C GLY A 518 19.40 -34.77 0.82
N PHE A 519 18.50 -35.02 -0.14
CA PHE A 519 18.50 -34.36 -1.43
C PHE A 519 18.20 -32.86 -1.33
N LEU A 520 17.17 -32.48 -0.57
CA LEU A 520 16.77 -31.07 -0.37
C LEU A 520 17.87 -30.28 0.33
N LYS A 521 18.51 -30.88 1.35
CA LYS A 521 19.66 -30.29 2.05
C LYS A 521 20.84 -30.06 1.11
N HIS A 522 21.15 -31.04 0.26
CA HIS A 522 22.20 -30.87 -0.74
C HIS A 522 21.85 -29.78 -1.76
N PHE A 523 20.60 -29.71 -2.19
CA PHE A 523 20.13 -28.70 -3.15
C PHE A 523 20.18 -27.29 -2.56
N THR A 524 19.75 -27.09 -1.32
CA THR A 524 19.84 -25.78 -0.64
C THR A 524 21.29 -25.36 -0.39
N GLU A 525 22.18 -26.31 -0.08
CA GLU A 525 23.60 -26.03 0.16
C GLU A 525 24.40 -25.76 -1.14
N THR A 526 24.04 -26.40 -2.27
CA THR A 526 24.86 -26.39 -3.49
C THR A 526 24.21 -25.74 -4.71
N GLY A 527 22.90 -25.52 -4.70
CA GLY A 527 22.13 -25.05 -5.85
C GLY A 527 22.09 -26.04 -7.03
N MET A 528 22.58 -27.28 -6.84
CA MET A 528 22.66 -28.29 -7.88
C MET A 528 21.71 -29.45 -7.62
N CYS A 529 20.96 -29.83 -8.66
CA CYS A 529 20.11 -31.01 -8.65
C CYS A 529 21.00 -32.25 -8.79
N LEU A 530 21.04 -33.13 -7.77
CA LEU A 530 21.72 -34.42 -7.88
C LEU A 530 21.06 -35.22 -9.01
N ARG A 531 21.84 -35.57 -10.04
CA ARG A 531 21.38 -36.51 -11.07
C ARG A 531 21.23 -37.87 -10.41
N VAL A 532 19.98 -38.32 -10.25
CA VAL A 532 19.63 -39.68 -9.85
C VAL A 532 20.04 -40.66 -10.94
#